data_AF-A0A2W7AQ94-F1
#
_entry.id   AF-A0A2W7AQ94-F1
#
_cell.length_a   1.000
_cell.length_b   1.000
_cell.length_c   1.000
_cell.angle_alpha   90.00
_cell.angle_beta   90.00
_cell.angle_gamma   90.00
#
_symmetry.space_group_name_H-M   'P 1'
#
loop_
_entity.id
_entity.type
_entity.pdbx_description
1 polymer ?
#
loop_
_entity_poly.entity_id
_entity_poly.type
_entity_poly.pdbx_seq_one_letter_code
_entity_poly.pdbx_strand_id
1 'polypeptide(L)'
;MQSTANIEQIILKNLRSLPIDQLQEVLEFTERLRQNFTTEFSTSKRSLREIAAMPLTERHQYISPFIAKTANDFLNEPELTEFSVLGTEDWESEDD
;
A
#
# COMPACT_ATOMS: atom_id res chain seq x y z
N MET A 1 23.38 -8.72 -16.22
CA MET A 1 22.24 -9.24 -17.02
C MET A 1 22.24 -10.78 -17.17
N GLN A 2 23.29 -11.53 -16.79
CA GLN A 2 23.31 -13.00 -16.94
C GLN A 2 22.62 -13.80 -15.80
N SER A 3 22.34 -13.17 -14.65
CA SER A 3 21.87 -13.89 -13.46
C SER A 3 20.39 -14.29 -13.52
N THR A 4 19.54 -13.54 -14.22
CA THR A 4 18.09 -13.83 -14.33
C THR A 4 17.82 -15.06 -15.19
N ALA A 5 18.52 -15.19 -16.33
CA ALA A 5 18.44 -16.36 -17.20
C ALA A 5 18.88 -17.66 -16.50
N ASN A 6 19.78 -17.57 -15.52
CA ASN A 6 20.23 -18.72 -14.74
C ASN A 6 19.14 -19.19 -13.75
N ILE A 7 18.49 -18.25 -13.07
CA ILE A 7 17.43 -18.52 -12.10
C ILE A 7 16.19 -19.11 -12.77
N GLU A 8 15.74 -18.55 -13.89
CA GLU A 8 14.57 -19.06 -14.63
C GLU A 8 14.78 -20.51 -15.08
N GLN A 9 15.97 -20.84 -15.59
CA GLN A 9 16.29 -22.20 -16.00
C GLN A 9 16.34 -23.17 -14.82
N ILE A 10 16.89 -22.75 -13.67
CA ILE A 10 16.90 -23.55 -12.45
C ILE A 10 15.46 -23.80 -11.98
N ILE A 11 14.60 -22.79 -11.99
CA ILE A 11 13.19 -22.92 -11.58
C ILE A 11 12.45 -23.89 -12.52
N LEU A 12 12.57 -23.70 -13.84
CA LEU A 12 11.93 -24.58 -14.83
C LEU A 12 12.40 -26.04 -14.73
N LYS A 13 13.69 -26.25 -14.45
CA LYS A 13 14.24 -27.58 -14.24
C LYS A 13 13.63 -28.25 -13.01
N ASN A 14 13.53 -27.53 -11.90
CA ASN A 14 12.93 -28.04 -10.66
C ASN A 14 11.43 -28.31 -10.85
N LEU A 15 10.69 -27.41 -11.49
CA LEU A 15 9.25 -27.59 -11.77
C LEU A 15 8.96 -28.84 -12.61
N ARG A 16 9.81 -29.11 -13.62
CA ARG A 16 9.68 -30.30 -14.48
C ARG A 16 10.01 -31.61 -13.77
N SER A 17 10.77 -31.57 -12.66
CA SER A 17 11.12 -32.76 -11.89
C SER A 17 10.09 -33.12 -10.81
N LEU A 18 9.08 -32.27 -10.58
CA LEU A 18 8.08 -32.50 -9.55
C LEU A 18 7.03 -33.54 -9.98
N PRO A 19 6.50 -34.35 -9.03
CA PRO A 19 5.31 -35.16 -9.25
C PRO A 19 4.08 -34.31 -9.59
N ILE A 20 3.12 -34.90 -10.30
CA ILE A 20 1.90 -34.21 -10.78
C ILE A 20 1.12 -33.56 -9.63
N ASP A 21 0.99 -34.25 -8.49
CA ASP A 21 0.26 -33.73 -7.33
C ASP A 21 0.90 -32.46 -6.74
N GLN A 22 2.23 -32.40 -6.71
CA GLN A 22 2.97 -31.23 -6.24
C GLN A 22 2.93 -30.08 -7.26
N LEU A 23 2.85 -30.41 -8.55
CA LEU A 23 2.73 -29.42 -9.61
C LEU A 23 1.38 -28.70 -9.54
N GLN A 24 0.32 -29.43 -9.22
CA GLN A 24 -1.00 -28.87 -8.95
C GLN A 24 -0.99 -27.90 -7.75
N GLU A 25 -0.34 -28.29 -6.64
CA GLU A 25 -0.18 -27.41 -5.48
C GLU A 25 0.56 -26.11 -5.81
N VAL A 26 1.62 -26.19 -6.63
CA VAL A 26 2.36 -25.01 -7.10
C VAL A 26 1.49 -24.13 -8.00
N LEU A 27 0.66 -24.71 -8.87
CA LEU A 27 -0.28 -23.95 -9.69
C LEU A 27 -1.31 -23.22 -8.82
N GLU A 28 -1.89 -23.90 -7.84
CA GLU A 28 -2.83 -23.30 -6.88
C GLU A 28 -2.17 -22.22 -6.02
N PHE A 29 -0.91 -22.40 -5.64
CA PHE A 29 -0.14 -21.40 -4.92
C PHE A 29 0.16 -20.16 -5.79
N THR A 30 0.58 -20.35 -7.04
CA THR A 30 0.84 -19.23 -7.96
C THR A 30 -0.44 -18.48 -8.32
N GLU A 31 -1.58 -19.17 -8.43
CA GLU A 31 -2.88 -18.54 -8.59
C GLU A 31 -3.29 -17.73 -7.36
N ARG A 32 -3.12 -18.27 -6.15
CA ARG A 32 -3.35 -17.54 -4.89
C ARG A 32 -2.45 -16.30 -4.79
N LEU A 33 -1.17 -16.41 -5.13
CA LEU A 33 -0.26 -15.28 -5.20
C LEU A 33 -0.76 -14.22 -6.18
N ARG A 34 -1.12 -14.63 -7.40
CA ARG A 34 -1.66 -13.72 -8.42
C ARG A 34 -2.88 -12.98 -7.89
N GLN A 35 -3.82 -13.69 -7.28
CA GLN A 35 -5.04 -13.11 -6.71
C GLN A 35 -4.69 -12.09 -5.62
N ASN A 36 -3.84 -12.44 -4.66
CA ASN A 36 -3.42 -11.53 -3.58
C ASN A 36 -2.77 -10.25 -4.13
N PHE A 37 -1.85 -10.38 -5.10
CA PHE A 37 -1.23 -9.20 -5.72
C PHE A 37 -2.25 -8.38 -6.52
N THR A 38 -3.14 -9.01 -7.30
CA THR A 38 -4.17 -8.25 -8.01
C THR A 38 -5.16 -7.56 -7.08
N THR A 39 -5.46 -8.12 -5.92
CA THR A 39 -6.34 -7.50 -4.93
C THR A 39 -5.66 -6.31 -4.25
N GLU A 40 -4.39 -6.43 -3.86
CA GLU A 40 -3.62 -5.30 -3.28
C GLU A 40 -3.33 -4.19 -4.30
N PHE A 41 -3.18 -4.51 -5.59
CA PHE A 41 -3.06 -3.52 -6.66
C PHE A 41 -4.39 -3.07 -7.26
N SER A 42 -5.53 -3.60 -6.77
CA SER A 42 -6.88 -3.15 -7.15
C SER A 42 -7.37 -1.98 -6.31
N THR A 43 -6.49 -1.29 -5.57
CA THR A 43 -6.70 0.14 -5.32
C THR A 43 -6.76 0.82 -6.68
N SER A 44 -7.97 0.86 -7.21
CA SER A 44 -8.31 1.49 -8.47
C SER A 44 -7.54 2.79 -8.54
N LYS A 45 -6.79 3.04 -9.62
CA LYS A 45 -6.12 4.32 -9.89
C LYS A 45 -7.18 5.41 -10.12
N ARG A 46 -8.04 5.64 -9.14
CA ARG A 46 -8.96 6.75 -9.09
C ARG A 46 -8.13 7.96 -8.75
N SER A 47 -8.33 9.02 -9.53
CA SER A 47 -7.79 10.31 -9.22
C SER A 47 -8.29 10.79 -7.85
N LEU A 48 -7.51 11.66 -7.20
CA LEU A 48 -7.92 12.29 -5.95
C LEU A 48 -9.27 13.03 -6.10
N ARG A 49 -9.53 13.58 -7.30
CA ARG A 49 -10.80 14.25 -7.63
C ARG A 49 -11.97 13.28 -7.59
N GLU A 50 -11.80 12.09 -8.14
CA GLU A 50 -12.83 11.04 -8.10
C GLU A 50 -13.07 10.56 -6.67
N ILE A 51 -12.01 10.37 -5.87
CA ILE A 51 -12.13 9.96 -4.47
C ILE A 51 -12.87 11.04 -3.65
N ALA A 52 -12.54 12.31 -3.85
CA ALA A 52 -13.19 13.43 -3.14
C ALA A 52 -14.69 13.55 -3.46
N ALA A 53 -15.10 13.17 -4.68
CA ALA A 53 -16.49 13.20 -5.11
C ALA A 53 -17.35 12.07 -4.50
N MET A 54 -16.75 11.05 -3.89
CA MET A 54 -17.47 9.91 -3.29
C MET A 54 -18.10 10.24 -1.92
N PRO A 55 -19.07 9.44 -1.44
CA PRO A 55 -19.55 9.49 -0.06
C PRO A 55 -18.43 9.19 0.94
N LEU A 56 -18.47 9.86 2.10
CA LEU A 56 -17.41 9.77 3.13
C LEU A 56 -17.13 8.33 3.57
N THR A 57 -18.18 7.51 3.68
CA THR A 57 -18.11 6.08 4.05
C THR A 57 -17.25 5.25 3.09
N GLU A 58 -17.20 5.63 1.81
CA GLU A 58 -16.44 4.92 0.79
C GLU A 58 -15.02 5.48 0.63
N ARG A 59 -14.80 6.77 0.94
CA ARG A 59 -13.47 7.40 0.89
C ARG A 59 -12.45 6.70 1.78
N HIS A 60 -12.88 6.25 2.96
CA HIS A 60 -12.01 5.60 3.94
C HIS A 60 -11.28 4.38 3.34
N GLN A 61 -11.92 3.61 2.45
CA GLN A 61 -11.29 2.43 1.82
C GLN A 61 -10.02 2.78 1.03
N TYR A 62 -9.98 3.97 0.42
CA TYR A 62 -8.85 4.43 -0.38
C TYR A 62 -7.78 5.14 0.44
N ILE A 63 -8.16 5.77 1.55
CA ILE A 63 -7.25 6.54 2.40
C ILE A 63 -6.61 5.64 3.49
N SER A 64 -7.34 4.63 3.97
CA SER A 64 -6.95 3.76 5.09
C SER A 64 -5.53 3.20 5.00
N PRO A 65 -5.06 2.67 3.85
CA PRO A 65 -3.70 2.14 3.72
C PRO A 65 -2.60 3.18 3.98
N PHE A 66 -2.89 4.46 3.78
CA PHE A 66 -1.93 5.56 3.90
C PHE A 66 -1.94 6.20 5.29
N ILE A 67 -2.99 6.02 6.10
CA ILE A 67 -3.17 6.67 7.41
C ILE A 67 -1.99 6.42 8.34
N ALA A 68 -1.52 5.17 8.45
CA ALA A 68 -0.42 4.83 9.34
C ALA A 68 0.89 5.52 8.95
N LYS A 69 1.16 5.58 7.64
CA LYS A 69 2.33 6.29 7.11
C LYS A 69 2.19 7.80 7.34
N THR A 70 1.05 8.37 7.02
CA THR A 70 0.76 9.80 7.25
C THR A 70 0.91 10.19 8.72
N ALA A 71 0.45 9.35 9.66
CA ALA A 71 0.65 9.59 11.09
C ALA A 71 2.14 9.57 11.49
N ASN A 72 2.92 8.65 10.92
CA ASN A 72 4.36 8.61 11.12
C ASN A 72 5.05 9.83 10.50
N ASP A 73 4.61 10.28 9.32
CA ASP A 73 5.15 11.48 8.68
C ASP A 73 4.92 12.71 9.57
N PHE A 74 3.69 12.92 10.10
CA PHE A 74 3.41 14.00 11.06
C PHE A 74 4.20 13.91 12.37
N LEU A 75 4.53 12.69 12.83
CA LEU A 75 5.32 12.52 14.05
C LEU A 75 6.78 12.94 13.86
N ASN A 76 7.34 12.70 12.68
CA ASN A 76 8.76 12.89 12.40
C ASN A 76 9.05 14.21 11.66
N GLU A 77 8.05 14.81 11.01
CA GLU A 77 8.18 16.04 10.23
C GLU A 77 7.25 17.12 10.81
N PRO A 78 7.71 17.87 11.83
CA PRO A 78 6.91 18.91 12.48
C PRO A 78 6.55 20.09 11.56
N GLU A 79 7.17 20.18 10.38
CA GLU A 79 6.79 21.13 9.33
C GLU A 79 5.46 20.73 8.64
N LEU A 80 5.10 19.44 8.66
CA LEU A 80 3.82 18.97 8.11
C LEU A 80 2.66 19.28 9.05
N THR A 81 2.93 19.48 10.33
CA THR A 81 1.92 19.95 11.29
C THR A 81 1.80 21.46 11.20
N GLU A 82 0.86 21.97 10.38
CA GLU A 82 0.52 23.40 10.31
C GLU A 82 0.09 24.00 11.67
N PHE A 83 -0.20 23.15 12.65
CA PHE A 83 -0.49 23.52 14.04
C PHE A 83 0.77 23.83 14.88
N SER A 84 1.98 23.52 14.40
CA SER A 84 3.23 23.85 15.10
C SER A 84 3.65 25.30 14.93
N VAL A 85 3.14 25.99 13.90
CA VAL A 85 3.37 27.42 13.63
C VAL A 85 2.35 28.30 14.35
N LEU A 86 1.20 27.76 14.74
CA LEU A 86 0.27 28.42 15.65
C LEU A 86 0.81 28.27 17.08
N GLY A 87 1.92 28.98 17.33
CA GLY A 87 2.40 29.25 18.67
C GLY A 87 1.23 29.73 19.53
N THR A 88 1.31 29.35 20.80
CA THR A 88 0.37 29.53 21.91
C THR A 88 0.02 30.99 22.24
N GLU A 89 -0.01 31.89 21.27
CA GLU A 89 0.34 33.29 21.47
C GLU A 89 -0.71 34.28 21.00
N ASP A 90 -2.00 33.89 20.97
CA ASP A 90 -3.08 34.89 20.84
C ASP A 90 -4.46 34.42 21.34
N TRP A 91 -4.49 33.65 22.44
CA TRP A 91 -5.75 33.34 23.16
C TRP A 91 -5.83 33.99 24.54
N GLU A 92 -4.87 34.84 24.93
CA GLU A 92 -5.09 35.79 26.02
C GLU A 92 -5.94 36.92 25.44
N SER A 93 -7.26 36.75 25.52
CA SER A 93 -8.15 37.91 25.48
C SER A 93 -7.73 38.77 26.68
N GLU A 94 -7.17 39.95 26.40
CA GLU A 94 -6.91 40.97 27.42
C GLU A 94 -8.22 41.15 28.21
N ASP A 95 -8.21 40.73 29.48
CA ASP A 95 -9.22 41.13 30.45
C ASP A 95 -9.14 42.67 30.58
N ASP A 96 -10.09 43.37 29.96
CA ASP A 96 -10.72 44.61 30.47
C ASP A 96 -12.10 44.87 29.82
#